data_AF-A0A699ZAZ0-F1
#
_entry.id   AF-A0A699ZAZ0-F1
#
_cell.length_a   1.000
_cell.length_b   1.000
_cell.length_c   1.000
_cell.angle_alpha   90.00
_cell.angle_beta   90.00
_cell.angle_gamma   90.00
#
_symmetry.space_group_name_H-M   'P 1'
#
loop_
_entity.id
_entity.type
_entity.pdbx_description
1 polymer ?
#
loop_
_entity_poly.entity_id
_entity_poly.type
_entity_poly.pdbx_seq_one_letter_code
_entity_poly.pdbx_strand_id
1 'polypeptide(L)'
;MESRGPEVVEIVTPKDSGTAATPEEVEGLASGKFIKVGAGSNVKSVAGKISHSARESEPPATLCIGATSINQAVKAICIARQYLKSDDLDLSFQPAFRGKERRANVALYIAKSAGPRAPLLPEGEVVDLQVSSRSRPVQVAGALAARVREGANVSLVAIGVDAVSNAVLTIGNTRLYLEQNNLDIRAAPEFITVQKEERALNALAQLCVAALLVPEVLQQQDY
;
A
#
# COMPACT_ATOMS: atom_id res chain seq x y z
N MET A 1 -30.78 -9.08 18.23
CA MET A 1 -29.32 -8.88 18.35
C MET A 1 -28.77 -9.10 16.94
N GLU A 2 -28.92 -8.08 16.09
CA GLU A 2 -28.59 -8.18 14.68
C GLU A 2 -27.09 -7.91 14.49
N SER A 3 -26.40 -8.90 13.95
CA SER A 3 -25.00 -8.83 13.56
C SER A 3 -24.84 -7.84 12.40
N ARG A 4 -24.21 -6.69 12.67
CA ARG A 4 -23.77 -5.78 11.61
C ARG A 4 -22.69 -6.47 10.79
N GLY A 5 -22.97 -6.76 9.52
CA GLY A 5 -21.98 -7.21 8.55
C GLY A 5 -20.89 -6.16 8.31
N PRO A 6 -19.77 -6.52 7.67
CA PRO A 6 -18.66 -5.61 7.46
C PRO A 6 -19.10 -4.39 6.64
N GLU A 7 -18.81 -3.21 7.17
CA GLU A 7 -19.13 -1.92 6.58
C GLU A 7 -18.32 -1.76 5.28
N VAL A 8 -19.01 -1.69 4.14
CA VAL A 8 -18.41 -1.52 2.82
C VAL A 8 -17.86 -0.09 2.72
N VAL A 9 -16.54 0.06 2.87
CA VAL A 9 -15.86 1.34 2.68
C VAL A 9 -15.94 1.69 1.20
N GLU A 10 -16.68 2.75 0.84
CA GLU A 10 -16.71 3.27 -0.54
C GLU A 10 -15.29 3.67 -0.97
N ILE A 11 -14.79 2.99 -2.00
CA ILE A 11 -13.47 3.24 -2.58
C ILE A 11 -13.66 4.21 -3.74
N VAL A 12 -13.10 5.41 -3.61
CA VAL A 12 -12.92 6.32 -4.75
C VAL A 12 -11.83 5.73 -5.65
N THR A 13 -12.21 5.24 -6.84
CA THR A 13 -11.29 4.69 -7.84
C THR A 13 -10.84 5.78 -8.83
N PRO A 14 -9.55 5.82 -9.22
CA PRO A 14 -9.12 6.58 -10.39
C PRO A 14 -9.63 5.89 -11.66
N LYS A 15 -10.22 6.66 -12.58
CA LYS A 15 -10.74 6.17 -13.87
C LYS A 15 -9.64 5.64 -14.80
N ASP A 16 -10.05 4.69 -15.62
CA ASP A 16 -9.30 3.73 -16.44
C ASP A 16 -8.27 4.24 -17.46
N SER A 17 -7.36 3.30 -17.76
CA SER A 17 -6.76 2.98 -19.07
C SER A 17 -5.60 3.85 -19.62
N GLY A 18 -4.40 3.27 -19.57
CA GLY A 18 -3.54 3.09 -20.75
C GLY A 18 -2.91 4.30 -21.45
N THR A 19 -3.24 5.53 -21.08
CA THR A 19 -2.66 6.74 -21.69
C THR A 19 -2.05 7.59 -20.60
N ALA A 20 -0.86 8.16 -20.86
CA ALA A 20 -0.19 9.02 -19.90
C ALA A 20 -1.12 10.18 -19.54
N ALA A 21 -1.49 10.26 -18.25
CA ALA A 21 -2.39 11.28 -17.74
C ALA A 21 -2.01 12.67 -18.28
N THR A 22 -2.97 13.32 -18.91
CA THR A 22 -2.86 14.70 -19.37
C THR A 22 -2.74 15.65 -18.17
N PRO A 23 -2.19 16.87 -18.35
CA PRO A 23 -2.02 17.81 -17.24
C PRO A 23 -3.31 18.13 -16.45
N GLU A 24 -4.48 18.04 -17.09
CA GLU A 24 -5.81 18.24 -16.48
C GLU A 24 -6.34 16.99 -15.73
N GLU A 25 -5.95 15.78 -16.09
CA GLU A 25 -6.34 14.55 -15.33
C GLU A 25 -5.66 14.46 -13.95
N VAL A 26 -4.65 15.30 -13.71
CA VAL A 26 -4.00 15.46 -12.40
C VAL A 26 -4.84 16.34 -11.46
N GLU A 27 -5.81 17.11 -11.96
CA GLU A 27 -6.68 17.98 -11.15
C GLU A 27 -7.92 17.25 -10.57
N GLY A 28 -8.27 16.06 -11.08
CA GLY A 28 -9.54 15.39 -10.82
C GLY A 28 -9.64 14.36 -9.66
N LEU A 29 -8.62 14.20 -8.80
CA LEU A 29 -8.69 13.37 -7.56
C LEU A 29 -9.05 14.19 -6.30
N ALA A 30 -9.77 15.29 -6.52
CA ALA A 30 -10.60 16.12 -5.64
C ALA A 30 -10.43 16.01 -4.10
N SER A 31 -9.26 16.42 -3.59
CA SER A 31 -9.03 17.34 -2.43
C SER A 31 -7.66 17.13 -1.75
N GLY A 32 -6.98 16.01 -2.04
CA GLY A 32 -5.96 15.43 -1.17
C GLY A 32 -4.61 16.16 -1.16
N LYS A 33 -4.26 16.76 -0.02
CA LYS A 33 -2.88 17.18 0.30
C LYS A 33 -1.93 16.01 0.02
N PHE A 34 -0.78 16.27 -0.60
CA PHE A 34 0.28 15.26 -0.74
C PHE A 34 1.48 15.65 0.12
N ILE A 35 2.21 14.65 0.62
CA ILE A 35 3.49 14.85 1.29
C ILE A 35 4.60 14.37 0.36
N LYS A 36 5.47 15.29 -0.06
CA LYS A 36 6.73 14.91 -0.72
C LYS A 36 7.67 14.31 0.31
N VAL A 37 8.11 13.08 0.08
CA VAL A 37 9.07 12.39 0.93
C VAL A 37 10.39 12.28 0.17
N GLY A 38 11.46 12.81 0.75
CA GLY A 38 12.82 12.72 0.21
C GLY A 38 13.69 11.77 1.04
N ALA A 39 14.91 11.51 0.55
CA ALA A 39 15.88 10.68 1.27
C ALA A 39 16.20 11.20 2.68
N GLY A 40 16.25 12.52 2.85
CA GLY A 40 16.50 13.18 4.14
C GLY A 40 15.25 13.51 4.96
N SER A 41 14.06 13.06 4.54
CA SER A 41 12.83 13.35 5.29
C SER A 41 12.84 12.71 6.67
N ASN A 42 12.43 13.48 7.68
CA ASN A 42 12.25 12.97 9.03
C ASN A 42 10.97 12.11 9.09
N VAL A 43 11.16 10.81 9.30
CA VAL A 43 10.08 9.80 9.30
C VAL A 43 8.99 10.12 10.33
N LYS A 44 9.36 10.56 11.54
CA LYS A 44 8.39 10.89 12.62
C LYS A 44 7.56 12.12 12.27
N SER A 45 8.18 13.12 11.64
CA SER A 45 7.44 14.31 11.15
C SER A 45 6.44 13.95 10.06
N VAL A 46 6.83 13.11 9.10
CA VAL A 46 5.91 12.62 8.05
C VAL A 46 4.77 11.80 8.68
N ALA A 47 5.06 10.90 9.62
CA ALA A 47 4.07 10.12 10.34
C ALA A 47 3.08 10.99 11.14
N GLY A 48 3.58 12.05 11.79
CA GLY A 48 2.76 13.03 12.50
C GLY A 48 1.76 13.72 11.56
N LYS A 49 2.22 14.15 10.37
CA LYS A 49 1.32 14.74 9.35
C LYS A 49 0.27 13.76 8.85
N ILE A 50 0.65 12.52 8.57
CA ILE A 50 -0.28 11.47 8.12
C ILE A 50 -1.34 11.22 9.19
N SER A 51 -0.93 10.98 10.44
CA SER A 51 -1.85 10.66 11.54
C SER A 51 -2.73 11.84 11.95
N HIS A 52 -2.22 13.07 11.93
CA HIS A 52 -3.04 14.26 12.17
C HIS A 52 -4.13 14.39 11.11
N SER A 53 -3.79 14.26 9.82
CA SER A 53 -4.77 14.30 8.74
C SER A 53 -5.79 13.16 8.85
N ALA A 54 -5.35 11.93 9.16
CA ALA A 54 -6.23 10.76 9.27
C ALA A 54 -7.33 10.90 10.35
N ARG A 55 -7.03 11.62 11.44
CA ARG A 55 -7.99 11.89 12.53
C ARG A 55 -9.10 12.87 12.09
N GLU A 56 -8.77 13.82 11.22
CA GLU A 56 -9.70 14.87 10.80
C GLU A 56 -10.42 14.54 9.50
N SER A 57 -9.69 14.00 8.52
CA SER A 57 -10.16 13.75 7.15
C SER A 57 -9.35 12.61 6.51
N GLU A 58 -9.25 12.58 5.18
CA GLU A 58 -8.45 11.57 4.49
C GLU A 58 -6.94 11.82 4.69
N PRO A 59 -6.14 10.77 4.88
CA PRO A 59 -4.69 10.91 4.97
C PRO A 59 -4.09 11.32 3.61
N PRO A 60 -3.05 12.16 3.62
CA PRO A 60 -2.39 12.60 2.39
C PRO A 60 -1.64 11.46 1.71
N ALA A 61 -1.65 11.42 0.38
CA ALA A 61 -0.76 10.52 -0.36
C ALA A 61 0.71 10.95 -0.17
N THR A 62 1.63 9.99 -0.21
CA THR A 62 3.08 10.30 -0.21
C THR A 62 3.65 10.22 -1.61
N LEU A 63 4.41 11.22 -2.02
CA LEU A 63 5.10 11.24 -3.30
C LEU A 63 6.58 10.89 -3.08
N CYS A 64 7.02 9.83 -3.74
CA CYS A 64 8.33 9.26 -3.55
C CYS A 64 9.12 9.15 -4.85
N ILE A 65 10.40 9.52 -4.80
CA ILE A 65 11.37 9.31 -5.89
C ILE A 65 12.61 8.64 -5.30
N GLY A 66 12.89 7.43 -5.75
CA GLY A 66 14.02 6.60 -5.32
C GLY A 66 13.71 5.69 -4.13
N ALA A 67 14.53 4.64 -3.97
CA ALA A 67 14.34 3.60 -2.96
C ALA A 67 14.36 4.16 -1.52
N THR A 68 15.28 5.08 -1.22
CA THR A 68 15.35 5.70 0.11
C THR A 68 14.08 6.47 0.46
N SER A 69 13.55 7.23 -0.50
CA SER A 69 12.30 7.98 -0.33
C SER A 69 11.11 7.06 -0.06
N ILE A 70 10.98 5.98 -0.84
CA ILE A 70 9.93 4.96 -0.66
C ILE A 70 10.05 4.33 0.73
N ASN A 71 11.25 3.93 1.14
CA ASN A 71 11.50 3.34 2.45
C ASN A 71 11.13 4.30 3.60
N GLN A 72 11.48 5.58 3.50
CA GLN A 72 11.08 6.58 4.50
C GLN A 72 9.57 6.77 4.58
N ALA A 73 8.87 6.74 3.43
CA ALA A 73 7.41 6.82 3.40
C ALA A 73 6.75 5.60 4.04
N VAL A 74 7.19 4.38 3.70
CA VAL A 74 6.67 3.14 4.30
C VAL A 74 6.89 3.12 5.80
N LYS A 75 8.08 3.52 6.29
CA LYS A 75 8.33 3.65 7.72
C LYS A 75 7.42 4.70 8.37
N ALA A 76 7.16 5.82 7.70
CA ALA A 76 6.30 6.86 8.21
C ALA A 76 4.84 6.39 8.32
N ILE A 77 4.35 5.63 7.33
CA ILE A 77 3.04 4.99 7.38
C ILE A 77 2.99 3.99 8.54
N CYS A 78 4.00 3.15 8.72
CA CYS A 78 4.06 2.21 9.84
C CYS A 78 4.03 2.91 11.21
N ILE A 79 4.74 4.04 11.37
CA ILE A 79 4.70 4.83 12.62
C ILE A 79 3.34 5.53 12.77
N ALA A 80 2.76 6.05 11.70
CA ALA A 80 1.43 6.67 11.73
C ALA A 80 0.36 5.68 12.17
N ARG A 81 0.43 4.42 11.70
CA ARG A 81 -0.42 3.33 12.18
C ARG A 81 -0.30 3.11 13.69
N GLN A 82 0.91 3.18 14.24
CA GLN A 82 1.10 3.07 15.70
C GLN A 82 0.49 4.27 16.44
N TYR A 83 0.63 5.49 15.91
CA TYR A 83 0.04 6.68 16.51
C TYR A 83 -1.49 6.68 16.52
N LEU A 84 -2.11 6.00 15.55
CA LEU A 84 -3.56 5.93 15.38
C LEU A 84 -4.21 4.77 16.13
N LYS A 85 -3.42 3.88 16.74
CA LYS A 85 -3.92 2.68 17.42
C LYS A 85 -4.91 3.01 18.54
N SER A 86 -4.68 4.08 19.30
CA SER A 86 -5.59 4.53 20.37
C SER A 86 -6.83 5.25 19.88
N ASP A 87 -6.85 5.63 18.59
CA ASP A 87 -7.97 6.30 17.95
C ASP A 87 -8.90 5.30 17.22
N ASP A 88 -8.65 3.99 17.36
CA ASP A 88 -9.34 2.93 16.59
C ASP A 88 -9.34 3.18 15.08
N LEU A 89 -8.20 3.67 14.57
CA LEU A 89 -7.95 3.92 13.16
C LEU A 89 -6.75 3.08 12.71
N ASP A 90 -6.88 2.44 11.55
CA ASP A 90 -5.75 1.78 10.86
C ASP A 90 -5.51 2.39 9.48
N LEU A 91 -4.29 2.25 8.99
CA LEU A 91 -3.88 2.72 7.66
C LEU A 91 -3.41 1.57 6.78
N SER A 92 -3.82 1.64 5.53
CA SER A 92 -3.27 0.85 4.43
C SER A 92 -2.83 1.79 3.32
N PHE A 93 -2.06 1.27 2.36
CA PHE A 93 -1.69 2.05 1.18
C PHE A 93 -1.72 1.25 -0.10
N GLN A 94 -1.80 1.98 -1.21
CA GLN A 94 -1.77 1.48 -2.56
C GLN A 94 -0.73 2.26 -3.38
N PRO A 95 0.32 1.61 -3.89
CA PRO A 95 1.28 2.26 -4.76
C PRO A 95 0.73 2.45 -6.17
N ALA A 96 1.02 3.60 -6.78
CA ALA A 96 0.80 3.85 -8.21
C ALA A 96 2.06 4.47 -8.82
N PHE A 97 2.45 3.97 -9.99
CA PHE A 97 3.59 4.53 -10.74
C PHE A 97 3.26 5.93 -11.25
N ARG A 98 4.26 6.81 -11.24
CA ARG A 98 4.12 8.18 -11.74
C ARG A 98 5.10 8.41 -12.89
N GLY A 99 4.58 8.90 -14.01
CA GLY A 99 5.35 9.17 -15.22
C GLY A 99 5.54 7.95 -16.12
N LYS A 100 6.12 8.19 -17.31
CA LYS A 100 6.26 7.17 -18.37
C LYS A 100 7.31 6.10 -18.05
N GLU A 101 8.33 6.45 -17.28
CA GLU A 101 9.31 5.47 -16.81
C GLU A 101 8.82 4.83 -15.52
N ARG A 102 8.61 3.51 -15.52
CA ARG A 102 8.36 2.69 -14.32
C ARG A 102 9.61 2.55 -13.44
N ARG A 103 10.29 3.67 -13.18
CA ARG A 103 11.36 3.81 -12.18
C ARG A 103 10.72 3.90 -10.79
N ALA A 104 11.53 4.03 -9.74
CA ALA A 104 11.10 4.25 -8.37
C ALA A 104 10.45 5.64 -8.15
N ASN A 105 9.54 6.06 -9.03
CA ASN A 105 8.71 7.25 -8.92
C ASN A 105 7.27 6.82 -8.68
N VAL A 106 6.83 6.91 -7.42
CA VAL A 106 5.59 6.25 -6.96
C VAL A 106 4.81 7.22 -6.07
N ALA A 107 3.48 7.24 -6.21
CA ALA A 107 2.57 7.74 -5.18
C ALA A 107 2.13 6.56 -4.30
N LEU A 108 2.17 6.72 -2.99
CA LEU A 108 1.49 5.81 -2.06
C LEU A 108 0.20 6.49 -1.62
N TYR A 109 -0.93 6.03 -2.17
CA TYR A 109 -2.26 6.46 -1.75
C TYR A 109 -2.58 5.77 -0.43
N ILE A 110 -2.80 6.55 0.62
CA ILE A 110 -3.10 6.03 1.95
C ILE A 110 -4.61 6.04 2.13
N ALA A 111 -5.15 4.97 2.68
CA ALA A 111 -6.55 4.88 3.07
C ALA A 111 -6.64 4.59 4.57
N LYS A 112 -7.61 5.22 5.24
CA LYS A 112 -7.93 4.90 6.64
C LYS A 112 -9.11 3.92 6.71
N SER A 113 -9.12 3.10 7.75
CA SER A 113 -10.26 2.27 8.12
C SER A 113 -10.63 2.55 9.57
N ALA A 114 -11.92 2.71 9.85
CA ALA A 114 -12.43 2.79 11.20
C ALA A 114 -12.55 1.38 11.80
N GLY A 115 -12.28 1.28 13.10
CA GLY A 115 -12.40 0.05 13.88
C GLY A 115 -11.08 -0.40 14.49
N PRO A 116 -11.15 -1.23 15.55
CA PRO A 116 -9.98 -1.80 16.16
C PRO A 116 -9.19 -2.57 15.10
N ARG A 117 -7.88 -2.39 15.08
CA ARG A 117 -6.98 -3.05 14.13
C ARG A 117 -7.21 -4.56 14.19
N ALA A 118 -7.92 -5.09 13.21
CA ALA A 118 -8.02 -6.52 12.99
C ALA A 118 -6.60 -7.08 12.81
N PRO A 119 -6.36 -8.35 13.17
CA PRO A 119 -5.15 -9.02 12.74
C PRO A 119 -4.98 -8.79 11.23
N LEU A 120 -3.81 -8.29 10.82
CA LEU A 120 -3.57 -7.92 9.42
C LEU A 120 -3.73 -9.07 8.44
N LEU A 121 -3.74 -10.28 8.99
CA LEU A 121 -3.86 -11.53 8.30
C LEU A 121 -5.04 -12.26 8.95
N PRO A 122 -6.07 -12.64 8.16
CA PRO A 122 -7.17 -13.47 8.63
C PRO A 122 -6.65 -14.73 9.31
N GLU A 123 -7.50 -15.37 10.12
CA GLU A 123 -7.24 -16.74 10.57
C GLU A 123 -7.02 -17.65 9.36
N GLY A 124 -5.83 -18.24 9.24
CA GLY A 124 -5.45 -19.07 8.10
C GLY A 124 -3.93 -19.11 7.89
N GLU A 125 -3.50 -19.90 6.91
CA GLU A 125 -2.10 -19.96 6.50
C GLU A 125 -1.70 -18.66 5.78
N VAL A 126 -0.61 -18.06 6.23
CA VAL A 126 -0.05 -16.86 5.62
C VAL A 126 1.18 -17.25 4.84
N VAL A 127 1.19 -16.89 3.56
CA VAL A 127 2.33 -17.11 2.68
C VAL A 127 3.26 -15.91 2.78
N ASP A 128 4.46 -16.11 3.34
CA ASP A 128 5.52 -15.12 3.30
C ASP A 128 6.31 -15.20 1.99
N LEU A 129 6.26 -14.13 1.20
CA LEU A 129 7.12 -13.92 0.03
C LEU A 129 8.28 -13.00 0.41
N GLN A 130 9.48 -13.57 0.43
CA GLN A 130 10.71 -12.85 0.75
C GLN A 130 11.14 -11.96 -0.42
N VAL A 131 11.34 -10.67 -0.14
CA VAL A 131 11.81 -9.67 -1.10
C VAL A 131 13.16 -9.14 -0.64
N SER A 132 14.12 -9.10 -1.56
CA SER A 132 15.49 -8.64 -1.34
C SER A 132 15.87 -7.51 -2.31
N SER A 133 17.04 -6.93 -2.14
CA SER A 133 17.60 -5.94 -3.08
C SER A 133 17.81 -6.51 -4.50
N ARG A 134 17.96 -7.83 -4.64
CA ARG A 134 18.13 -8.53 -5.93
C ARG A 134 16.82 -9.04 -6.53
N SER A 135 15.71 -8.95 -5.78
CA SER A 135 14.42 -9.42 -6.26
C SER A 135 13.96 -8.57 -7.44
N ARG A 136 13.42 -9.22 -8.48
CA ARG A 136 12.89 -8.54 -9.67
C ARG A 136 11.41 -8.23 -9.43
N PRO A 137 10.98 -6.96 -9.27
CA PRO A 137 9.63 -6.65 -8.80
C PRO A 137 8.51 -7.26 -9.64
N VAL A 138 8.69 -7.28 -10.96
CA VAL A 138 7.77 -7.85 -11.96
C VAL A 138 7.58 -9.36 -11.77
N GLN A 139 8.64 -10.11 -11.46
CA GLN A 139 8.55 -11.57 -11.27
C GLN A 139 7.84 -11.91 -9.96
N VAL A 140 8.21 -11.22 -8.87
CA VAL A 140 7.53 -11.39 -7.57
C VAL A 140 6.06 -10.96 -7.69
N ALA A 141 5.76 -9.94 -8.49
CA ALA A 141 4.39 -9.47 -8.71
C ALA A 141 3.50 -10.51 -9.39
N GLY A 142 4.05 -11.28 -10.34
CA GLY A 142 3.33 -12.40 -10.97
C GLY A 142 3.00 -13.49 -9.96
N ALA A 143 3.96 -13.86 -9.10
CA ALA A 143 3.73 -14.82 -8.02
C ALA A 143 2.69 -14.31 -7.01
N LEU A 144 2.80 -13.05 -6.58
CA LEU A 144 1.84 -12.42 -5.66
C LEU A 144 0.44 -12.36 -6.28
N ALA A 145 0.30 -11.98 -7.55
CA ALA A 145 -0.99 -11.92 -8.24
C ALA A 145 -1.65 -13.31 -8.34
N ALA A 146 -0.87 -14.37 -8.61
CA ALA A 146 -1.40 -15.74 -8.62
C ALA A 146 -1.99 -16.13 -7.27
N ARG A 147 -1.25 -15.90 -6.17
CA ARG A 147 -1.71 -16.19 -4.80
C ARG A 147 -2.94 -15.38 -4.40
N VAL A 148 -3.00 -14.11 -4.80
CA VAL A 148 -4.17 -13.26 -4.56
C VAL A 148 -5.41 -13.79 -5.27
N ARG A 149 -5.28 -14.27 -6.52
CA ARG A 149 -6.40 -14.88 -7.26
C ARG A 149 -6.89 -16.19 -6.62
N GLU A 150 -6.00 -16.90 -5.94
CA GLU A 150 -6.32 -18.11 -5.17
C GLU A 150 -6.97 -17.80 -3.80
N GLY A 151 -7.13 -16.52 -3.45
CA GLY A 151 -7.67 -16.10 -2.15
C GLY A 151 -6.70 -16.32 -0.99
N ALA A 152 -5.40 -16.51 -1.26
CA ALA A 152 -4.41 -16.72 -0.22
C ALA A 152 -4.08 -15.42 0.53
N ASN A 153 -3.85 -15.53 1.83
CA ASN A 153 -3.30 -14.45 2.64
C ASN A 153 -1.80 -14.36 2.41
N VAL A 154 -1.33 -13.24 1.87
CA VAL A 154 0.09 -13.07 1.49
C VAL A 154 0.72 -11.91 2.24
N SER A 155 1.95 -12.12 2.67
CA SER A 155 2.80 -11.13 3.30
C SER A 155 4.09 -10.98 2.50
N LEU A 156 4.48 -9.74 2.17
CA LEU A 156 5.81 -9.48 1.63
C LEU A 156 6.75 -9.12 2.77
N VAL A 157 7.87 -9.83 2.85
CA VAL A 157 8.87 -9.67 3.90
C VAL A 157 10.12 -9.04 3.28
N ALA A 158 10.44 -7.81 3.66
CA ALA A 158 11.54 -7.04 3.06
C ALA A 158 12.49 -6.43 4.10
N ILE A 159 13.79 -6.72 3.98
CA ILE A 159 14.85 -6.19 4.85
C ILE A 159 15.77 -5.25 4.07
N GLY A 160 15.86 -4.00 4.53
CA GLY A 160 16.72 -2.98 3.95
C GLY A 160 16.04 -2.14 2.87
N VAL A 161 16.65 -1.00 2.54
CA VAL A 161 16.06 0.07 1.73
C VAL A 161 15.62 -0.42 0.34
N ASP A 162 16.50 -1.12 -0.38
CA ASP A 162 16.21 -1.59 -1.73
C ASP A 162 15.18 -2.72 -1.75
N ALA A 163 15.20 -3.59 -0.72
CA ALA A 163 14.20 -4.64 -0.58
C ALA A 163 12.80 -4.07 -0.35
N VAL A 164 12.67 -3.05 0.53
CA VAL A 164 11.40 -2.37 0.80
C VAL A 164 10.90 -1.67 -0.47
N SER A 165 11.80 -0.99 -1.19
CA SER A 165 11.46 -0.41 -2.49
C SER A 165 10.95 -1.47 -3.46
N ASN A 166 11.67 -2.57 -3.62
CA ASN A 166 11.27 -3.66 -4.49
C ASN A 166 9.90 -4.25 -4.10
N ALA A 167 9.60 -4.39 -2.81
CA ALA A 167 8.31 -4.87 -2.33
C ALA A 167 7.17 -3.90 -2.69
N VAL A 168 7.37 -2.59 -2.56
CA VAL A 168 6.39 -1.58 -2.97
C VAL A 168 6.18 -1.59 -4.49
N LEU A 169 7.25 -1.70 -5.28
CA LEU A 169 7.14 -1.82 -6.73
C LEU A 169 6.47 -3.14 -7.14
N THR A 170 6.68 -4.22 -6.40
CA THR A 170 6.00 -5.50 -6.57
C THR A 170 4.50 -5.32 -6.37
N ILE A 171 4.08 -4.72 -5.25
CA ILE A 171 2.65 -4.42 -4.99
C ILE A 171 2.09 -3.58 -6.15
N GLY A 172 2.80 -2.54 -6.59
CA GLY A 172 2.37 -1.70 -7.72
C GLY A 172 2.16 -2.48 -9.02
N ASN A 173 3.09 -3.37 -9.38
CA ASN A 173 2.93 -4.23 -10.57
C ASN A 173 1.82 -5.27 -10.37
N THR A 174 1.65 -5.81 -9.16
CA THR A 174 0.56 -6.76 -8.87
C THR A 174 -0.80 -6.11 -9.05
N ARG A 175 -0.99 -4.86 -8.62
CA ARG A 175 -2.23 -4.12 -8.89
C ARG A 175 -2.55 -4.08 -10.38
N LEU A 176 -1.58 -3.72 -11.22
CA LEU A 176 -1.73 -3.74 -12.68
C LEU A 176 -2.08 -5.13 -13.25
N TYR A 177 -1.61 -6.21 -12.62
CA TYR A 177 -1.94 -7.58 -13.05
C TYR A 177 -3.34 -8.02 -12.63
N LEU A 178 -3.87 -7.44 -11.56
CA LEU A 178 -5.18 -7.80 -11.00
C LEU A 178 -6.33 -6.97 -11.60
N GLU A 179 -6.03 -5.86 -12.29
CA GLU A 179 -7.00 -5.04 -13.04
C GLU A 179 -7.86 -5.89 -13.98
N GLN A 180 -7.25 -6.82 -14.71
CA GLN A 180 -7.97 -7.74 -15.63
C GLN A 180 -8.96 -8.68 -14.93
N ASN A 181 -8.87 -8.80 -13.62
CA ASN A 181 -9.72 -9.65 -12.79
C ASN A 181 -10.70 -8.83 -11.94
N ASN A 182 -10.80 -7.51 -12.13
CA ASN A 182 -11.57 -6.60 -11.27
C ASN A 182 -11.18 -6.73 -9.78
N LEU A 183 -9.91 -7.03 -9.53
CA LEU A 183 -9.33 -7.15 -8.19
C LEU A 183 -8.33 -6.03 -7.97
N ASP A 184 -8.24 -5.55 -6.74
CA ASP A 184 -7.17 -4.68 -6.29
C ASP A 184 -6.62 -5.19 -4.96
N ILE A 185 -5.45 -4.70 -4.57
CA ILE A 185 -4.82 -5.03 -3.30
C ILE A 185 -4.42 -3.78 -2.54
N ARG A 186 -4.48 -3.88 -1.21
CA ARG A 186 -3.92 -2.88 -0.29
C ARG A 186 -2.82 -3.52 0.54
N ALA A 187 -1.81 -2.71 0.85
CA ALA A 187 -0.71 -3.12 1.70
C ALA A 187 -0.74 -2.37 3.03
N ALA A 188 -0.54 -3.10 4.12
CA ALA A 188 -0.49 -2.55 5.46
C ALA A 188 0.89 -2.85 6.08
N PRO A 189 1.76 -1.84 6.26
CA PRO A 189 3.14 -2.04 6.69
C PRO A 189 3.29 -2.19 8.20
N GLU A 190 4.11 -3.13 8.63
CA GLU A 190 4.46 -3.40 10.03
C GLU A 190 5.97 -3.62 10.19
N PHE A 191 6.52 -3.21 11.34
CA PHE A 191 7.87 -3.58 11.75
C PHE A 191 7.83 -4.95 12.42
N ILE A 192 8.62 -5.89 11.92
CA ILE A 192 8.85 -7.18 12.59
C ILE A 192 10.33 -7.42 12.83
N THR A 193 10.61 -8.28 13.80
CA THR A 193 11.95 -8.81 14.06
C THR A 193 12.04 -10.22 13.51
N VAL A 194 12.98 -10.45 12.59
CA VAL A 194 13.27 -11.80 12.08
C VAL A 194 14.64 -12.23 12.57
N GLN A 195 14.70 -13.44 13.14
CA GLN A 195 15.94 -14.07 13.53
C GLN A 195 16.50 -14.84 12.33
N LYS A 196 17.72 -14.49 11.90
CA LYS A 196 18.46 -15.25 10.91
C LYS A 196 19.84 -15.55 11.46
N GLU A 197 20.17 -16.83 11.60
CA GLU A 197 21.54 -17.31 11.87
C GLU A 197 22.25 -16.53 13.00
N GLU A 198 21.64 -16.50 14.20
CA GLU A 198 22.14 -15.82 15.42
C GLU A 198 22.30 -14.28 15.37
N ARG A 199 21.99 -13.62 14.25
CA ARG A 199 21.88 -12.15 14.18
C ARG A 199 20.41 -11.70 14.20
N ALA A 200 20.04 -10.97 15.25
CA ALA A 200 18.81 -10.19 15.25
C ALA A 200 18.94 -9.03 14.26
N LEU A 201 18.26 -9.12 13.11
CA LEU A 201 18.13 -8.01 12.17
C LEU A 201 16.90 -7.19 12.57
N ASN A 202 17.13 -6.02 13.18
CA ASN A 202 16.10 -5.22 13.83
C ASN A 202 15.31 -4.26 12.90
N ALA A 203 15.28 -4.51 11.60
CA ALA A 203 14.56 -3.61 10.69
C ALA A 203 14.07 -4.34 9.44
N LEU A 204 12.91 -4.98 9.57
CA LEU A 204 12.14 -5.55 8.47
C LEU A 204 10.84 -4.78 8.33
N ALA A 205 10.45 -4.44 7.10
CA ALA A 205 9.08 -4.02 6.81
C ALA A 205 8.30 -5.21 6.27
N GLN A 206 7.36 -5.72 7.06
CA GLN A 206 6.39 -6.70 6.60
C GLN A 206 5.21 -5.94 6.02
N LEU A 207 4.87 -6.22 4.77
CA LEU A 207 3.74 -5.63 4.07
C LEU A 207 2.68 -6.71 3.95
N CYS A 208 1.68 -6.67 4.82
CA CYS A 208 0.52 -7.55 4.70
C CYS A 208 -0.32 -7.09 3.51
N VAL A 209 -0.63 -8.00 2.60
CA VAL A 209 -1.37 -7.71 1.38
C VAL A 209 -2.77 -8.31 1.50
N ALA A 210 -3.79 -7.45 1.45
CA ALA A 210 -5.19 -7.86 1.45
C ALA A 210 -5.78 -7.58 0.06
N ALA A 211 -6.49 -8.57 -0.48
CA ALA A 211 -7.25 -8.44 -1.72
C ALA A 211 -8.60 -7.77 -1.44
N LEU A 212 -9.03 -6.90 -2.36
CA LEU A 212 -10.32 -6.24 -2.36
C LEU A 212 -10.97 -6.45 -3.72
N LEU A 213 -12.28 -6.69 -3.71
CA LEU A 213 -13.09 -6.60 -4.92
C LEU A 213 -13.23 -5.14 -5.30
N VAL A 214 -12.91 -4.81 -6.55
CA VAL A 214 -13.27 -3.52 -7.11
C VAL A 214 -14.74 -3.66 -7.56
N PRO A 215 -15.68 -2.90 -6.99
CA PRO A 215 -17.05 -2.92 -7.50
C PRO A 215 -17.01 -2.54 -8.98
N GLU A 216 -17.65 -3.35 -9.84
CA GLU A 216 -17.87 -2.98 -11.25
C GLU A 216 -18.60 -1.64 -11.26
N VAL A 217 -17.90 -0.59 -11.67
CA VAL A 217 -18.55 0.65 -12.05
C VAL A 217 -19.36 0.30 -13.29
N LEU A 218 -20.68 0.28 -13.12
CA LEU A 218 -21.71 0.03 -14.12
C LEU A 218 -21.20 0.37 -15.54
N GLN A 219 -20.95 -0.68 -16.34
CA GLN A 219 -20.95 -0.60 -17.79
C GLN A 219 -22.37 -0.25 -18.28
N GLN A 220 -22.84 0.95 -17.99
CA GLN A 220 -24.03 1.53 -18.61
C GLN A 220 -23.85 3.04 -18.71
N GLN A 221 -23.26 3.47 -19.82
CA GLN A 221 -23.81 4.56 -20.63
C GLN A 221 -23.27 4.40 -22.06
N ASP A 222 -23.70 3.32 -22.71
CA ASP A 222 -23.85 3.27 -24.16
C ASP A 222 -25.23 3.88 -24.50
N TYR A 223 -25.25 5.09 -25.06
CA TYR A 223 -25.97 5.47 -26.30
C TYR A 223 -25.68 6.93 -26.68
#